data_AF-A0A0B6ZHZ4-F1
#
_entry.id   AF-A0A0B6ZHZ4-F1
#
_cell.length_a   1.000
_cell.length_b   1.000
_cell.length_c   1.000
_cell.angle_alpha   90.00
_cell.angle_beta   90.00
_cell.angle_gamma   90.00
#
_symmetry.space_group_name_H-M   'P 1'
#
loop_
_entity.id
_entity.type
_entity.pdbx_description
1 polymer ?
#
loop_
_entity_poly.entity_id
_entity_poly.type
_entity_poly.pdbx_seq_one_letter_code
_entity_poly.pdbx_strand_id
1 'polypeptide(L)'
;MSSTTPYMVNAASDVQRLQTENLVLKDQNERLQLRLDQLSNKFGHVAHTKTDLSQQLLLSEEEKLKVSQTLVEMQIENNKIKEDAEATNFELTNKIIVLENQVIEAQNERDRHIRQAKTTKERLTEMEADRKDLADEYVVLKTNYLALTNEHKKECSRNENLAIELLNLVNNKAALMRQVLILTNGDPSTMDDPNAEIARIRAIVNQNTSGKIKSDQILGSQKDREQVEERLFASQKKFDSEINRLKHEYGDDNKKYEGRMNNLMKELTDVRTLARERQQKISEINAKLITIRGDKEALEIQVNRLQHKIKDLGEDFRARLVKYVEDIAEYVDKGSGMPGQQQDKKFRDYCDGMLKDIRKSHREREDQLSQAAQTYKKRLQNTIHSYEQVLVAYRNLRQTCEARGFDRADLGPDENEMKLGETEIQSSHLKELDKTKSDLAKAKSELDTMKLRYGLFGDDKKENFGDLNTISARSDLWSALRKQLREFTLNTQQQLEQERARLLSENQVLQQQLRECQEYIDSHLIRYKQEVLRLRKMLGMSEAENAFLTDRTLKTRKK
;
A
#
# COMPACT_ATOMS: atom_id res chain seq x y z
N MET A 1 18.16 111.05 -91.49
CA MET A 1 19.32 110.71 -90.64
C MET A 1 18.90 111.00 -89.20
N SER A 2 19.09 110.14 -88.20
CA SER A 2 19.71 108.82 -88.16
C SER A 2 19.18 108.03 -86.96
N SER A 3 19.00 106.73 -87.20
CA SER A 3 19.26 105.63 -86.27
C SER A 3 18.53 105.65 -84.93
N THR A 4 17.29 105.15 -84.99
CA THR A 4 16.78 104.13 -84.07
C THR A 4 17.93 103.21 -83.63
N THR A 5 18.31 103.25 -82.35
CA THR A 5 19.24 102.28 -81.76
C THR A 5 18.55 100.93 -81.63
N PRO A 6 18.97 99.88 -82.36
CA PRO A 6 18.33 98.55 -82.36
C PRO A 6 18.57 97.74 -81.07
N TYR A 7 19.41 98.24 -80.16
CA TYR A 7 19.85 97.51 -78.97
C TYR A 7 18.79 97.43 -77.85
N MET A 8 17.89 98.41 -77.72
CA MET A 8 16.87 98.41 -76.66
C MET A 8 15.67 97.52 -76.98
N VAL A 9 15.34 97.33 -78.27
CA VAL A 9 14.24 96.44 -78.71
C VAL A 9 14.67 94.97 -78.65
N ASN A 10 15.91 94.65 -79.00
CA ASN A 10 16.46 93.29 -78.88
C ASN A 10 16.64 92.85 -77.41
N ALA A 11 17.08 93.76 -76.53
CA ALA A 11 17.16 93.47 -75.10
C ALA A 11 15.78 93.15 -74.50
N ALA A 12 14.73 93.87 -74.91
CA ALA A 12 13.36 93.62 -74.45
C ALA A 12 12.80 92.28 -74.97
N SER A 13 13.07 91.92 -76.24
CA SER A 13 12.64 90.62 -76.79
C SER A 13 13.40 89.44 -76.18
N ASP A 14 14.70 89.59 -75.90
CA ASP A 14 15.49 88.56 -75.24
C ASP A 14 15.07 88.37 -73.77
N VAL A 15 14.71 89.46 -73.07
CA VAL A 15 14.13 89.38 -71.71
C VAL A 15 12.78 88.65 -71.72
N GLN A 16 11.91 88.92 -72.70
CA GLN A 16 10.65 88.17 -72.85
C GLN A 16 10.89 86.68 -73.16
N ARG A 17 11.86 86.33 -74.02
CA ARG A 17 12.22 84.94 -74.29
C ARG A 17 12.76 84.23 -73.04
N LEU A 18 13.62 84.91 -72.28
CA LEU A 18 14.15 84.38 -71.02
C LEU A 18 13.06 84.26 -69.94
N GLN A 19 12.03 85.12 -69.96
CA GLN A 19 10.87 85.01 -69.07
C GLN A 19 9.97 83.82 -69.44
N THR A 20 9.71 83.58 -70.72
CA THR A 20 8.93 82.41 -71.15
C THR A 20 9.68 81.11 -70.90
N GLU A 21 10.99 81.09 -71.14
CA GLU A 21 11.86 79.94 -70.83
C GLU A 21 11.94 79.69 -69.32
N ASN A 22 12.05 80.74 -68.49
CA ASN A 22 11.95 80.60 -67.02
C ASN A 22 10.59 80.07 -66.57
N LEU A 23 9.50 80.47 -67.21
CA LEU A 23 8.16 79.96 -66.93
C LEU A 23 8.04 78.47 -67.26
N VAL A 24 8.56 78.04 -68.42
CA VAL A 24 8.57 76.63 -68.82
C VAL A 24 9.45 75.80 -67.89
N LEU A 25 10.62 76.30 -67.52
CA LEU A 25 11.50 75.66 -66.56
C LEU A 25 10.85 75.56 -65.18
N LYS A 26 10.11 76.59 -64.74
CA LYS A 26 9.31 76.53 -63.50
C LYS A 26 8.24 75.46 -63.55
N ASP A 27 7.45 75.37 -64.63
CA ASP A 27 6.40 74.33 -64.78
C ASP A 27 7.02 72.91 -64.81
N GLN A 28 8.15 72.74 -65.50
CA GLN A 28 8.88 71.47 -65.50
C GLN A 28 9.42 71.12 -64.10
N ASN A 29 9.95 72.10 -63.37
CA ASN A 29 10.47 71.89 -62.03
C ASN A 29 9.35 71.58 -61.03
N GLU A 30 8.19 72.22 -61.13
CA GLU A 30 6.99 71.88 -60.36
C GLU A 30 6.49 70.46 -60.65
N ARG A 31 6.47 70.04 -61.94
CA ARG A 31 6.12 68.65 -62.31
C ARG A 31 7.13 67.64 -61.77
N LEU A 32 8.41 67.98 -61.77
CA LEU A 32 9.46 67.14 -61.20
C LEU A 32 9.34 67.05 -59.67
N GLN A 33 9.03 68.15 -58.99
CA GLN A 33 8.73 68.17 -57.55
C GLN A 33 7.51 67.30 -57.24
N LEU A 34 6.41 67.44 -57.98
CA LEU A 34 5.23 66.58 -57.79
C LEU A 34 5.54 65.09 -57.98
N ARG A 35 6.36 64.74 -58.98
CA ARG A 35 6.80 63.35 -59.17
C ARG A 35 7.71 62.88 -58.04
N LEU A 36 8.62 63.72 -57.56
CA LEU A 36 9.49 63.43 -56.44
C LEU A 36 8.67 63.19 -55.16
N ASP A 37 7.66 64.02 -54.91
CA ASP A 37 6.75 63.88 -53.77
C ASP A 37 5.93 62.60 -53.87
N GLN A 38 5.42 62.26 -55.07
CA GLN A 38 4.72 60.99 -55.30
C GLN A 38 5.62 59.77 -55.09
N LEU A 39 6.87 59.81 -55.56
CA LEU A 39 7.86 58.76 -55.33
C LEU A 39 8.23 58.66 -53.85
N SER A 40 8.44 59.78 -53.18
CA SER A 40 8.73 59.86 -51.74
C SER A 40 7.58 59.26 -50.92
N ASN A 41 6.33 59.59 -51.25
CA ASN A 41 5.14 59.04 -50.60
C ASN A 41 5.00 57.52 -50.83
N LYS A 42 5.23 57.04 -52.06
CA LYS A 42 5.23 55.60 -52.35
C LYS A 42 6.34 54.87 -51.61
N PHE A 43 7.53 55.45 -51.55
CA PHE A 43 8.66 54.88 -50.82
C PHE A 43 8.37 54.84 -49.31
N GLY A 44 7.79 55.90 -48.75
CA GLY A 44 7.33 55.93 -47.36
C GLY A 44 6.29 54.84 -47.07
N HIS A 45 5.34 54.63 -47.99
CA HIS A 45 4.33 53.58 -47.85
C HIS A 45 4.92 52.16 -47.94
N VAL A 46 5.88 51.95 -48.85
CA VAL A 46 6.60 50.67 -48.96
C VAL A 46 7.48 50.42 -47.72
N ALA A 47 8.12 51.45 -47.18
CA ALA A 47 8.89 51.34 -45.94
C ALA A 47 7.98 51.00 -44.74
N HIS A 48 6.80 51.62 -44.66
CA HIS A 48 5.83 51.34 -43.61
C HIS A 48 5.31 49.90 -43.70
N THR A 49 4.81 49.48 -44.87
CA THR A 49 4.31 48.11 -45.09
C THR A 49 5.38 47.04 -44.88
N LYS A 50 6.65 47.29 -45.27
CA LYS A 50 7.78 46.41 -44.94
C LYS A 50 7.98 46.27 -43.43
N THR A 51 7.87 47.37 -42.69
CA THR A 51 8.04 47.38 -41.23
C THR A 51 6.89 46.64 -40.56
N ASP A 52 5.64 46.87 -40.99
CA ASP A 52 4.45 46.17 -40.47
C ASP A 52 4.51 44.66 -40.73
N LEU A 53 4.90 44.24 -41.95
CA LEU A 53 5.09 42.83 -42.28
C LEU A 53 6.18 42.18 -41.44
N SER A 54 7.29 42.89 -41.22
CA SER A 54 8.38 42.40 -40.36
C SER A 54 7.91 42.24 -38.90
N GLN A 55 7.07 43.14 -38.40
CA GLN A 55 6.51 43.05 -37.06
C GLN A 55 5.52 41.89 -36.93
N GLN A 56 4.64 41.70 -37.93
CA GLN A 56 3.72 40.57 -37.96
C GLN A 56 4.45 39.22 -38.00
N LEU A 57 5.53 39.13 -38.77
CA LEU A 57 6.36 37.93 -38.81
C LEU A 57 6.97 37.63 -37.43
N LEU A 58 7.52 38.64 -36.76
CA LEU A 58 8.13 38.49 -35.44
C LEU A 58 7.10 38.03 -34.39
N LEU A 59 5.90 38.61 -34.40
CA LEU A 59 4.80 38.16 -33.54
C LEU A 59 4.37 36.71 -33.82
N SER A 60 4.29 36.33 -35.10
CA SER A 60 3.97 34.95 -35.48
C SER A 60 5.05 33.96 -35.03
N GLU A 61 6.32 34.33 -35.11
CA GLU A 61 7.42 33.50 -34.59
C GLU A 61 7.39 33.39 -33.06
N GLU A 62 7.10 34.48 -32.35
CA GLU A 62 6.92 34.45 -30.89
C GLU A 62 5.74 33.56 -30.47
N GLU A 63 4.61 33.61 -31.18
CA GLU A 63 3.47 32.73 -30.92
C GLU A 63 3.82 31.27 -31.18
N LYS A 64 4.52 30.98 -32.29
CA LYS A 64 5.01 29.63 -32.59
C LYS A 64 5.95 29.10 -31.51
N LEU A 65 6.84 29.94 -30.98
CA LEU A 65 7.72 29.58 -29.87
C LEU A 65 6.93 29.30 -28.59
N LYS A 66 5.92 30.11 -28.27
CA LYS A 66 5.03 29.86 -27.12
C LYS A 66 4.27 28.54 -27.25
N VAL A 67 3.71 28.26 -28.43
CA VAL A 67 3.03 26.97 -28.69
C VAL A 67 4.01 25.80 -28.62
N SER A 68 5.23 25.96 -29.14
CA SER A 68 6.27 24.93 -29.02
C SER A 68 6.67 24.70 -27.56
N GLN A 69 6.75 25.76 -26.75
CA GLN A 69 7.07 25.67 -25.33
C GLN A 69 5.96 24.91 -24.57
N THR A 70 4.70 25.29 -24.76
CA THR A 70 3.57 24.61 -24.09
C THR A 70 3.45 23.16 -24.51
N LEU A 71 3.74 22.83 -25.77
CA LEU A 71 3.78 21.45 -26.24
C LEU A 71 4.85 20.62 -25.52
N VAL A 72 6.04 21.19 -25.32
CA VAL A 72 7.13 20.53 -24.57
C VAL A 72 6.75 20.38 -23.09
N GLU A 73 6.18 21.41 -22.47
CA GLU A 73 5.69 21.34 -21.09
C GLU A 73 4.64 20.24 -20.91
N MET A 74 3.67 20.17 -21.84
CA MET A 74 2.66 19.12 -21.83
C MET A 74 3.25 17.73 -22.08
N GLN A 75 4.30 17.60 -22.91
CA GLN A 75 5.02 16.33 -23.09
C GLN A 75 5.75 15.91 -21.81
N ILE A 76 6.38 16.85 -21.10
CA ILE A 76 7.03 16.58 -19.81
C ILE A 76 5.99 16.14 -18.78
N GLU A 77 4.85 16.83 -18.70
CA GLU A 77 3.76 16.47 -17.79
C GLU A 77 3.17 15.08 -18.12
N ASN A 78 2.98 14.78 -19.41
CA ASN A 78 2.50 13.46 -19.84
C ASN A 78 3.50 12.35 -19.47
N ASN A 79 4.79 12.59 -19.67
CA ASN A 79 5.84 11.64 -19.28
C ASN A 79 5.88 11.45 -17.77
N LYS A 80 5.73 12.52 -16.99
CA LYS A 80 5.66 12.43 -15.52
C LYS A 80 4.46 11.60 -15.05
N ILE A 81 3.27 11.82 -15.64
CA ILE A 81 2.08 11.03 -15.33
C ILE A 81 2.29 9.55 -15.70
N LYS A 82 2.98 9.26 -16.81
CA LYS A 82 3.34 7.89 -17.19
C LYS A 82 4.32 7.25 -16.22
N GLU A 83 5.36 7.96 -15.79
CA GLU A 83 6.31 7.48 -14.79
C GLU A 83 5.61 7.17 -13.46
N ASP A 84 4.71 8.06 -13.00
CA ASP A 84 3.92 7.83 -11.79
C ASP A 84 2.99 6.61 -11.94
N ALA A 85 2.36 6.44 -13.12
CA ALA A 85 1.53 5.28 -13.42
C ALA A 85 2.35 3.97 -13.47
N GLU A 86 3.54 4.00 -14.04
CA GLU A 86 4.45 2.85 -14.05
C GLU A 86 4.94 2.51 -12.65
N ALA A 87 5.33 3.50 -11.85
CA ALA A 87 5.74 3.31 -10.46
C ALA A 87 4.63 2.64 -9.63
N THR A 88 3.40 3.15 -9.72
CA THR A 88 2.25 2.54 -9.02
C THR A 88 1.95 1.12 -9.53
N ASN A 89 2.14 0.86 -10.83
CA ASN A 89 1.97 -0.48 -11.39
C ASN A 89 3.04 -1.46 -10.87
N PHE A 90 4.29 -1.02 -10.74
CA PHE A 90 5.35 -1.82 -10.11
C PHE A 90 5.04 -2.11 -8.63
N GLU A 91 4.58 -1.12 -7.87
CA GLU A 91 4.18 -1.31 -6.47
C GLU A 91 3.02 -2.31 -6.33
N LEU A 92 1.99 -2.18 -7.17
CA LEU A 92 0.85 -3.09 -7.20
C LEU A 92 1.27 -4.50 -7.61
N THR A 93 2.13 -4.65 -8.61
CA THR A 93 2.66 -5.94 -9.04
C THR A 93 3.43 -6.62 -7.91
N ASN A 94 4.28 -5.87 -7.20
CA ASN A 94 5.02 -6.40 -6.05
C ASN A 94 4.07 -6.83 -4.92
N LYS A 95 3.03 -6.03 -4.66
CA LYS A 95 2.00 -6.39 -3.68
C LYS A 95 1.20 -7.64 -4.08
N ILE A 96 0.90 -7.81 -5.37
CA ILE A 96 0.27 -9.02 -5.89
C ILE A 96 1.16 -10.23 -5.63
N ILE A 97 2.45 -10.17 -5.95
CA ILE A 97 3.39 -11.28 -5.71
C ILE A 97 3.45 -11.66 -4.23
N VAL A 98 3.49 -10.67 -3.32
CA VAL A 98 3.46 -10.93 -1.87
C VAL A 98 2.16 -11.61 -1.45
N LEU A 99 1.02 -11.14 -1.96
CA LEU A 99 -0.28 -11.74 -1.67
C LEU A 99 -0.40 -13.16 -2.25
N GLU A 100 0.11 -13.41 -3.45
CA GLU A 100 0.16 -14.74 -4.07
C GLU A 100 0.99 -15.71 -3.23
N ASN A 101 2.16 -15.28 -2.73
CA ASN A 101 2.98 -16.08 -1.83
C ASN A 101 2.23 -16.40 -0.52
N GLN A 102 1.56 -15.43 0.08
CA GLN A 102 0.75 -15.64 1.29
C GLN A 102 -0.41 -16.63 1.04
N VAL A 103 -1.07 -16.55 -0.12
CA VAL A 103 -2.13 -17.49 -0.51
C VAL A 103 -1.57 -18.91 -0.66
N ILE A 104 -0.40 -19.07 -1.29
CA ILE A 104 0.27 -20.36 -1.45
C ILE A 104 0.67 -20.94 -0.09
N GLU A 105 1.24 -20.13 0.81
CA GLU A 105 1.57 -20.54 2.18
C GLU A 105 0.33 -21.01 2.94
N ALA A 106 -0.76 -20.23 2.90
CA ALA A 106 -2.02 -20.61 3.53
C ALA A 106 -2.63 -21.89 2.93
N GLN A 107 -2.51 -22.10 1.62
CA GLN A 107 -2.94 -23.34 0.97
C GLN A 107 -2.11 -24.55 1.45
N ASN A 108 -0.79 -24.40 1.57
CA ASN A 108 0.10 -25.45 2.08
C ASN A 108 -0.21 -25.82 3.54
N GLU A 109 -0.47 -24.83 4.39
CA GLU A 109 -0.87 -25.07 5.79
C GLU A 109 -2.22 -25.78 5.87
N ARG A 110 -3.20 -25.36 5.06
CA ARG A 110 -4.50 -26.03 4.96
C ARG A 110 -4.33 -27.48 4.54
N ASP A 111 -3.53 -27.75 3.53
CA ASP A 111 -3.30 -29.12 3.03
C ASP A 111 -2.56 -29.98 4.07
N ARG A 112 -1.63 -29.39 4.83
CA ARG A 112 -0.99 -30.06 5.98
C ARG A 112 -2.02 -30.44 7.05
N HIS A 113 -2.92 -29.54 7.41
CA HIS A 113 -3.98 -29.82 8.38
C HIS A 113 -4.97 -30.88 7.86
N ILE A 114 -5.30 -30.86 6.58
CA ILE A 114 -6.16 -31.90 5.97
C ILE A 114 -5.47 -33.27 6.05
N ARG A 115 -4.17 -33.36 5.74
CA ARG A 115 -3.42 -34.62 5.88
C ARG A 115 -3.40 -35.11 7.32
N GLN A 116 -3.12 -34.22 8.27
CA GLN A 116 -3.14 -34.56 9.69
C GLN A 116 -4.53 -35.06 10.13
N ALA A 117 -5.60 -34.35 9.78
CA ALA A 117 -6.97 -34.75 10.08
C ALA A 117 -7.33 -36.11 9.46
N LYS A 118 -6.83 -36.41 8.26
CA LYS A 118 -7.01 -37.72 7.63
C LYS A 118 -6.28 -38.81 8.43
N THR A 119 -5.03 -38.60 8.79
CA THR A 119 -4.25 -39.59 9.57
C THR A 119 -4.83 -39.85 10.95
N THR A 120 -5.33 -38.82 11.65
CA THR A 120 -5.97 -38.99 12.96
C THR A 120 -7.31 -39.70 12.82
N LYS A 121 -8.07 -39.43 11.76
CA LYS A 121 -9.30 -40.15 11.45
C LYS A 121 -9.03 -41.64 11.15
N GLU A 122 -8.01 -41.95 10.36
CA GLU A 122 -7.62 -43.34 10.06
C GLU A 122 -7.22 -44.09 11.33
N ARG A 123 -6.39 -43.47 12.17
CA ARG A 123 -6.02 -44.03 13.48
C ARG A 123 -7.23 -44.23 14.41
N LEU A 124 -8.20 -43.31 14.37
CA LEU A 124 -9.44 -43.45 15.14
C LEU A 124 -10.24 -44.66 14.64
N THR A 125 -10.37 -44.83 13.32
CA THR A 125 -11.09 -45.98 12.75
C THR A 125 -10.42 -47.32 13.05
N GLU A 126 -9.08 -47.35 13.08
CA GLU A 126 -8.31 -48.53 13.49
C GLU A 126 -8.56 -48.87 14.97
N MET A 127 -8.50 -47.87 15.86
CA MET A 127 -8.81 -48.08 17.28
C MET A 127 -10.26 -48.49 17.54
N GLU A 128 -11.20 -48.01 16.73
CA GLU A 128 -12.59 -48.45 16.78
C GLU A 128 -12.77 -49.90 16.33
N ALA A 129 -11.96 -50.37 15.37
CA ALA A 129 -11.94 -51.77 14.95
C ALA A 129 -11.34 -52.67 16.06
N ASP A 130 -10.17 -52.31 16.60
CA ASP A 130 -9.54 -53.05 17.70
C ASP A 130 -10.46 -53.17 18.92
N ARG A 131 -11.22 -52.10 19.24
CA ARG A 131 -12.19 -52.12 20.32
C ARG A 131 -13.35 -53.09 20.05
N LYS A 132 -13.77 -53.24 18.80
CA LYS A 132 -14.81 -54.21 18.42
C LYS A 132 -14.27 -55.63 18.51
N ASP A 133 -13.08 -55.87 17.99
CA ASP A 133 -12.44 -57.19 18.03
C ASP A 133 -12.22 -57.65 19.48
N LEU A 134 -11.75 -56.76 20.36
CA LEU A 134 -11.60 -57.07 21.78
C LEU A 134 -12.95 -57.33 22.48
N ALA A 135 -14.01 -56.64 22.07
CA ALA A 135 -15.35 -56.91 22.58
C ALA A 135 -15.86 -58.28 22.15
N ASP A 136 -15.60 -58.69 20.90
CA ASP A 136 -15.96 -60.00 20.39
C ASP A 136 -15.16 -61.12 21.09
N GLU A 137 -13.84 -60.93 21.26
CA GLU A 137 -13.00 -61.83 22.06
C GLU A 137 -13.50 -61.96 23.50
N TYR A 138 -13.89 -60.85 24.13
CA TYR A 138 -14.44 -60.89 25.49
C TYR A 138 -15.76 -61.68 25.56
N VAL A 139 -16.62 -61.56 24.54
CA VAL A 139 -17.85 -62.36 24.45
C VAL A 139 -17.53 -63.84 24.33
N VAL A 140 -16.59 -64.23 23.46
CA VAL A 140 -16.15 -65.62 23.29
C VAL A 140 -15.52 -66.16 24.58
N LEU A 141 -14.69 -65.37 25.24
CA LEU A 141 -14.04 -65.77 26.48
C LEU A 141 -15.07 -65.95 27.60
N LYS A 142 -16.05 -65.03 27.70
CA LYS A 142 -17.14 -65.13 28.67
C LYS A 142 -18.01 -66.37 28.43
N THR A 143 -18.34 -66.70 27.18
CA THR A 143 -19.09 -67.93 26.88
C THR A 143 -18.29 -69.19 27.21
N ASN A 144 -16.98 -69.21 26.94
CA ASN A 144 -16.09 -70.30 27.34
C ASN A 144 -16.05 -70.46 28.87
N TYR A 145 -15.80 -69.39 29.63
CA TYR A 145 -15.83 -69.44 31.10
C TYR A 145 -17.16 -69.93 31.66
N LEU A 146 -18.28 -69.51 31.07
CA LEU A 146 -19.61 -70.00 31.47
C LEU A 146 -19.78 -71.49 31.17
N ALA A 147 -19.29 -71.97 30.02
CA ALA A 147 -19.31 -73.39 29.67
C ALA A 147 -18.45 -74.21 30.65
N LEU A 148 -17.21 -73.79 30.91
CA LEU A 148 -16.30 -74.45 31.85
C LEU A 148 -16.86 -74.46 33.28
N THR A 149 -17.50 -73.37 33.71
CA THR A 149 -18.16 -73.30 35.02
C THR A 149 -19.32 -74.31 35.10
N ASN A 150 -20.09 -74.47 34.01
CA ASN A 150 -21.17 -75.45 33.95
C ASN A 150 -20.64 -76.89 33.92
N GLU A 151 -19.53 -77.17 33.24
CA GLU A 151 -18.87 -78.48 33.26
C GLU A 151 -18.32 -78.79 34.65
N HIS A 152 -17.62 -77.83 35.28
CA HIS A 152 -17.12 -77.99 36.64
C HIS A 152 -18.27 -78.28 37.63
N LYS A 153 -19.40 -77.57 37.52
CA LYS A 153 -20.60 -77.87 38.32
C LYS A 153 -21.12 -79.28 38.08
N LYS A 154 -21.18 -79.74 36.82
CA LYS A 154 -21.60 -81.11 36.48
C LYS A 154 -20.66 -82.15 37.10
N GLU A 155 -19.34 -81.95 37.03
CA GLU A 155 -18.37 -82.85 37.67
C GLU A 155 -18.45 -82.81 39.19
N CYS A 156 -18.67 -81.65 39.81
CA CYS A 156 -18.93 -81.55 41.23
C CYS A 156 -20.18 -82.35 41.63
N SER A 157 -21.29 -82.22 40.91
CA SER A 157 -22.50 -83.02 41.15
C SER A 157 -22.27 -84.52 40.93
N ARG A 158 -21.46 -84.92 39.95
CA ARG A 158 -21.09 -86.34 39.76
C ARG A 158 -20.22 -86.87 40.90
N ASN A 159 -19.23 -86.10 41.34
CA ASN A 159 -18.37 -86.44 42.47
C ASN A 159 -19.17 -86.51 43.77
N GLU A 160 -20.13 -85.61 43.98
CA GLU A 160 -21.07 -85.67 45.10
C GLU A 160 -21.91 -86.95 45.04
N ASN A 161 -22.47 -87.29 43.88
CA ASN A 161 -23.23 -88.54 43.71
C ASN A 161 -22.36 -89.78 43.97
N LEU A 162 -21.14 -89.82 43.42
CA LEU A 162 -20.21 -90.93 43.65
C LEU A 162 -19.78 -91.01 45.12
N ALA A 163 -19.58 -89.88 45.79
CA ALA A 163 -19.30 -89.84 47.22
C ALA A 163 -20.48 -90.39 48.05
N ILE A 164 -21.72 -90.08 47.67
CA ILE A 164 -22.93 -90.64 48.28
C ILE A 164 -23.04 -92.14 48.00
N GLU A 165 -22.78 -92.59 46.77
CA GLU A 165 -22.77 -94.01 46.40
C GLU A 165 -21.70 -94.80 47.18
N LEU A 166 -20.49 -94.26 47.31
CA LEU A 166 -19.42 -94.84 48.12
C LEU A 166 -19.82 -94.92 49.59
N LEU A 167 -20.43 -93.87 50.14
CA LEU A 167 -20.94 -93.88 51.51
C LEU A 167 -22.02 -94.96 51.70
N ASN A 168 -22.92 -95.12 50.74
CA ASN A 168 -23.96 -96.14 50.75
C ASN A 168 -23.38 -97.56 50.63
N LEU A 169 -22.40 -97.78 49.75
CA LEU A 169 -21.67 -99.05 49.62
C LEU A 169 -20.92 -99.42 50.91
N VAL A 170 -20.26 -98.45 51.53
CA VAL A 170 -19.56 -98.62 52.81
C VAL A 170 -20.56 -98.94 53.93
N ASN A 171 -21.70 -98.25 53.99
CA ASN A 171 -22.76 -98.55 54.95
C ASN A 171 -23.38 -99.93 54.73
N ASN A 172 -23.61 -100.34 53.47
CA ASN A 172 -24.11 -101.67 53.12
C ASN A 172 -23.09 -102.76 53.47
N LYS A 173 -21.80 -102.56 53.17
CA LYS A 173 -20.71 -103.44 53.59
C LYS A 173 -20.66 -103.58 55.11
N ALA A 174 -20.83 -102.47 55.85
CA ALA A 174 -20.88 -102.48 57.30
C ALA A 174 -22.13 -103.17 57.86
N ALA A 175 -23.28 -103.10 57.18
CA ALA A 175 -24.50 -103.83 57.55
C ALA A 175 -24.35 -105.34 57.29
N LEU A 176 -23.79 -105.73 56.14
CA LEU A 176 -23.46 -107.11 55.80
C LEU A 176 -22.42 -107.72 56.76
N MET A 177 -21.36 -106.96 57.09
CA MET A 177 -20.37 -107.39 58.10
C MET A 177 -21.01 -107.59 59.47
N ARG A 178 -21.95 -106.73 59.88
CA ARG A 178 -22.73 -106.92 61.12
C ARG A 178 -23.60 -108.18 61.06
N GLN A 179 -24.24 -108.47 59.92
CA GLN A 179 -25.06 -109.66 59.74
C GLN A 179 -24.24 -110.95 59.72
N VAL A 180 -23.04 -110.93 59.11
CA VAL A 180 -22.06 -112.03 59.15
C VAL A 180 -21.56 -112.25 60.58
N LEU A 181 -21.29 -111.19 61.34
CA LEU A 181 -20.88 -111.29 62.74
C LEU A 181 -21.96 -111.97 63.61
N ILE A 182 -23.23 -111.66 63.37
CA ILE A 182 -24.38 -112.26 64.08
C ILE A 182 -24.59 -113.73 63.69
N LEU A 183 -24.36 -114.10 62.43
CA LEU A 183 -24.58 -115.47 61.95
C LEU A 183 -23.45 -116.45 62.28
N THR A 184 -22.24 -115.96 62.58
CA THR A 184 -21.04 -116.80 62.65
C THR A 184 -20.58 -117.12 64.08
N ASN A 185 -21.18 -116.55 65.15
CA ASN A 185 -20.73 -116.72 66.54
C ASN A 185 -19.19 -116.64 66.70
N GLY A 186 -18.57 -115.71 65.96
CA GLY A 186 -17.12 -115.54 65.89
C GLY A 186 -16.62 -114.53 66.91
N ASP A 187 -15.52 -114.88 67.56
CA ASP A 187 -14.75 -114.09 68.55
C ASP A 187 -14.49 -112.63 68.06
N PRO A 188 -14.78 -111.58 68.86
CA PRO A 188 -14.59 -110.18 68.47
C PRO A 188 -13.14 -109.75 68.22
N SER A 189 -12.18 -110.66 68.44
CA SER A 189 -10.75 -110.34 68.56
C SER A 189 -9.96 -110.43 67.24
N THR A 190 -10.56 -110.91 66.14
CA THR A 190 -9.81 -111.24 64.91
C THR A 190 -10.22 -110.47 63.65
N MET A 191 -11.10 -109.47 63.72
CA MET A 191 -11.41 -108.62 62.57
C MET A 191 -11.46 -107.13 62.91
N ASP A 192 -10.75 -106.35 62.10
CA ASP A 192 -10.56 -104.90 62.21
C ASP A 192 -11.89 -104.15 62.36
N ASP A 193 -11.95 -103.20 63.31
CA ASP A 193 -13.17 -102.50 63.72
C ASP A 193 -13.82 -101.76 62.54
N PRO A 194 -15.02 -102.20 62.08
CA PRO A 194 -15.67 -101.61 60.91
C PRO A 194 -16.00 -100.13 61.09
N ASN A 195 -16.13 -99.62 62.33
CA ASN A 195 -16.42 -98.20 62.56
C ASN A 195 -15.20 -97.29 62.34
N ALA A 196 -13.98 -97.78 62.57
CA ALA A 196 -12.75 -97.00 62.38
C ALA A 196 -12.46 -96.76 60.89
N GLU A 197 -12.74 -97.76 60.04
CA GLU A 197 -12.55 -97.63 58.60
C GLU A 197 -13.57 -96.69 57.95
N ILE A 198 -14.81 -96.67 58.46
CA ILE A 198 -15.84 -95.72 58.05
C ILE A 198 -15.44 -94.27 58.41
N ALA A 199 -14.81 -94.05 59.57
CA ALA A 199 -14.33 -92.73 59.98
C ALA A 199 -13.17 -92.24 59.10
N ARG A 200 -12.25 -93.13 58.71
CA ARG A 200 -11.15 -92.82 57.77
C ARG A 200 -11.67 -92.48 56.38
N ILE A 201 -12.60 -93.27 55.84
CA ILE A 201 -13.16 -93.00 54.51
C ILE A 201 -13.99 -91.71 54.51
N ARG A 202 -14.76 -91.43 55.58
CA ARG A 202 -15.43 -90.12 55.74
C ARG A 202 -14.43 -88.95 55.78
N ALA A 203 -13.28 -89.10 56.43
CA ALA A 203 -12.25 -88.06 56.46
C ALA A 203 -11.57 -87.84 55.10
N ILE A 204 -11.30 -88.91 54.33
CA ILE A 204 -10.73 -88.81 52.98
C ILE A 204 -11.74 -88.19 52.01
N VAL A 205 -13.02 -88.56 52.09
CA VAL A 205 -14.10 -87.94 51.29
C VAL A 205 -14.18 -86.45 51.57
N ASN A 206 -14.07 -86.03 52.84
CA ASN A 206 -14.03 -84.61 53.25
C ASN A 206 -12.73 -83.88 52.83
N GLN A 207 -11.60 -84.58 52.75
CA GLN A 207 -10.34 -84.01 52.25
C GLN A 207 -10.35 -83.83 50.72
N ASN A 208 -10.91 -84.77 49.98
CA ASN A 208 -11.04 -84.66 48.52
C ASN A 208 -12.09 -83.63 48.10
N THR A 209 -13.12 -83.37 48.92
CA THR A 209 -14.02 -82.21 48.71
C THR A 209 -13.37 -80.86 49.04
N SER A 210 -12.21 -80.84 49.72
CA SER A 210 -11.55 -79.60 50.17
C SER A 210 -10.22 -79.26 49.47
N GLY A 211 -9.72 -80.13 48.56
CA GLY A 211 -8.79 -79.77 47.48
C GLY A 211 -7.37 -79.30 47.87
N LYS A 212 -6.71 -79.87 48.89
CA LYS A 212 -5.33 -79.46 49.29
C LYS A 212 -4.40 -80.64 49.55
N ILE A 213 -3.39 -80.86 48.69
CA ILE A 213 -2.25 -81.79 48.91
C ILE A 213 -0.98 -80.94 49.18
N LYS A 214 -0.14 -81.33 50.16
CA LYS A 214 1.03 -80.56 50.65
C LYS A 214 2.31 -80.80 49.83
N SER A 215 3.07 -79.72 49.68
CA SER A 215 4.19 -79.47 48.75
C SER A 215 5.54 -80.11 49.08
N ASP A 216 5.69 -80.76 50.24
CA ASP A 216 7.01 -81.12 50.78
C ASP A 216 7.65 -82.39 50.17
N GLN A 217 6.97 -83.08 49.25
CA GLN A 217 7.53 -84.26 48.58
C GLN A 217 8.24 -83.94 47.24
N ILE A 218 8.39 -82.65 46.87
CA ILE A 218 8.84 -82.24 45.53
C ILE A 218 10.33 -81.83 45.47
N LEU A 219 11.00 -81.60 46.60
CA LEU A 219 12.38 -81.05 46.60
C LEU A 219 13.45 -82.15 46.78
N GLY A 220 14.28 -82.36 45.75
CA GLY A 220 15.31 -83.40 45.63
C GLY A 220 16.63 -83.18 46.39
N SER A 221 17.63 -84.05 46.13
CA SER A 221 18.88 -84.24 46.90
C SER A 221 19.86 -83.05 46.84
N GLN A 222 20.67 -82.90 47.88
CA GLN A 222 21.55 -81.75 48.16
C GLN A 222 22.61 -81.45 47.07
N LYS A 223 23.03 -82.46 46.30
CA LYS A 223 23.96 -82.28 45.17
C LYS A 223 23.30 -81.61 43.96
N ASP A 224 22.01 -81.84 43.77
CA ASP A 224 21.23 -81.16 42.72
C ASP A 224 21.00 -79.69 43.11
N ARG A 225 20.91 -79.41 44.41
CA ARG A 225 20.83 -78.05 44.96
C ARG A 225 22.10 -77.23 44.69
N GLU A 226 23.29 -77.82 44.87
CA GLU A 226 24.57 -77.14 44.59
C GLU A 226 24.78 -76.84 43.10
N GLN A 227 24.43 -77.77 42.20
CA GLN A 227 24.52 -77.52 40.76
C GLN A 227 23.52 -76.47 40.26
N VAL A 228 22.32 -76.43 40.87
CA VAL A 228 21.33 -75.40 40.61
C VAL A 228 21.80 -74.06 41.15
N GLU A 229 22.41 -74.01 42.35
CA GLU A 229 23.00 -72.79 42.91
C GLU A 229 24.12 -72.25 42.01
N GLU A 230 25.06 -73.07 41.54
CA GLU A 230 26.16 -72.61 40.67
C GLU A 230 25.66 -72.05 39.33
N ARG A 231 24.67 -72.71 38.70
CA ARG A 231 24.02 -72.21 37.48
C ARG A 231 23.19 -70.95 37.73
N LEU A 232 22.50 -70.86 38.87
CA LEU A 232 21.74 -69.67 39.26
C LEU A 232 22.68 -68.48 39.51
N PHE A 233 23.80 -68.66 40.21
CA PHE A 233 24.74 -67.57 40.49
C PHE A 233 25.50 -67.10 39.24
N ALA A 234 25.86 -68.01 38.33
CA ALA A 234 26.45 -67.64 37.05
C ALA A 234 25.45 -66.86 36.16
N SER A 235 24.19 -67.27 36.18
CA SER A 235 23.09 -66.55 35.50
C SER A 235 22.82 -65.19 36.16
N GLN A 236 22.82 -65.13 37.49
CA GLN A 236 22.63 -63.92 38.28
C GLN A 236 23.70 -62.87 37.98
N LYS A 237 24.99 -63.24 37.90
CA LYS A 237 26.06 -62.29 37.52
C LYS A 237 25.89 -61.72 36.11
N LYS A 238 25.37 -62.52 35.17
CA LYS A 238 25.04 -62.04 33.81
C LYS A 238 23.86 -61.07 33.85
N PHE A 239 22.80 -61.38 34.59
CA PHE A 239 21.68 -60.47 34.80
C PHE A 239 22.11 -59.18 35.51
N ASP A 240 22.98 -59.25 36.50
CA ASP A 240 23.50 -58.07 37.21
C ASP A 240 24.32 -57.17 36.27
N SER A 241 25.14 -57.77 35.40
CA SER A 241 25.90 -57.04 34.38
C SER A 241 24.98 -56.35 33.37
N GLU A 242 23.95 -57.07 32.91
CA GLU A 242 22.94 -56.55 31.98
C GLU A 242 22.08 -55.45 32.61
N ILE A 243 21.68 -55.61 33.88
CA ILE A 243 20.97 -54.59 34.67
C ILE A 243 21.84 -53.35 34.82
N ASN A 244 23.13 -53.49 35.08
CA ASN A 244 24.03 -52.34 35.19
C ASN A 244 24.25 -51.64 33.85
N ARG A 245 24.34 -52.40 32.75
CA ARG A 245 24.37 -51.83 31.39
C ARG A 245 23.12 -51.02 31.09
N LEU A 246 21.94 -51.62 31.30
CA LEU A 246 20.66 -50.95 31.11
C LEU A 246 20.54 -49.70 31.99
N LYS A 247 20.94 -49.77 33.27
CA LYS A 247 20.96 -48.60 34.17
C LYS A 247 21.84 -47.47 33.63
N HIS A 248 22.99 -47.78 33.03
CA HIS A 248 23.87 -46.76 32.46
C HIS A 248 23.26 -46.14 31.20
N GLU A 249 22.72 -46.96 30.29
CA GLU A 249 22.03 -46.50 29.09
C GLU A 249 20.82 -45.62 29.42
N TYR A 250 19.96 -46.06 30.37
CA TYR A 250 18.86 -45.24 30.87
C TYR A 250 19.34 -43.96 31.55
N GLY A 251 20.44 -44.00 32.31
CA GLY A 251 21.03 -42.82 32.93
C GLY A 251 21.54 -41.80 31.91
N ASP A 252 22.20 -42.26 30.85
CA ASP A 252 22.71 -41.42 29.77
C ASP A 252 21.59 -40.84 28.92
N ASP A 253 20.58 -41.64 28.60
CA ASP A 253 19.40 -41.15 27.90
C ASP A 253 18.62 -40.15 28.75
N ASN A 254 18.49 -40.37 30.06
CA ASN A 254 17.86 -39.39 30.96
C ASN A 254 18.65 -38.07 30.98
N LYS A 255 19.98 -38.11 31.06
CA LYS A 255 20.82 -36.89 30.94
C LYS A 255 20.65 -36.19 29.59
N LYS A 256 20.53 -36.93 28.48
CA LYS A 256 20.27 -36.34 27.16
C LYS A 256 18.90 -35.66 27.12
N TYR A 257 17.87 -36.27 27.69
CA TYR A 257 16.53 -35.69 27.76
C TYR A 257 16.49 -34.46 28.68
N GLU A 258 17.15 -34.50 29.83
CA GLU A 258 17.32 -33.34 30.71
C GLU A 258 18.08 -32.20 30.01
N GLY A 259 19.15 -32.51 29.29
CA GLY A 259 19.89 -31.53 28.49
C GLY A 259 19.03 -30.89 27.40
N ARG A 260 18.24 -31.69 26.67
CA ARG A 260 17.28 -31.18 25.67
C ARG A 260 16.20 -30.32 26.31
N MET A 261 15.64 -30.75 27.45
CA MET A 261 14.64 -29.99 28.19
C MET A 261 15.20 -28.64 28.65
N ASN A 262 16.42 -28.62 29.19
CA ASN A 262 17.07 -27.39 29.63
C ASN A 262 17.35 -26.43 28.45
N ASN A 263 17.78 -26.95 27.30
CA ASN A 263 17.97 -26.14 26.09
C ASN A 263 16.65 -25.55 25.60
N LEU A 264 15.58 -26.35 25.54
CA LEU A 264 14.24 -25.87 25.16
C LEU A 264 13.70 -24.83 26.16
N MET A 265 13.95 -25.02 27.45
CA MET A 265 13.59 -24.05 28.48
C MET A 265 14.35 -22.73 28.30
N LYS A 266 15.64 -22.79 27.94
CA LYS A 266 16.45 -21.61 27.66
C LYS A 266 15.99 -20.88 26.39
N GLU A 267 15.75 -21.61 25.31
CA GLU A 267 15.21 -21.06 24.06
C GLU A 267 13.83 -20.42 24.31
N LEU A 268 12.98 -21.04 25.10
CA LEU A 268 11.68 -20.48 25.49
C LEU A 268 11.84 -19.18 26.29
N THR A 269 12.81 -19.09 27.20
CA THR A 269 13.09 -17.84 27.92
C THR A 269 13.64 -16.76 26.99
N ASP A 270 14.52 -17.10 26.07
CA ASP A 270 15.12 -16.16 25.11
C ASP A 270 14.09 -15.63 24.10
N VAL A 271 13.17 -16.50 23.64
CA VAL A 271 12.04 -16.07 22.80
C VAL A 271 11.10 -15.14 23.58
N ARG A 272 10.87 -15.41 24.88
CA ARG A 272 10.04 -14.53 25.73
C ARG A 272 10.68 -13.18 25.98
N THR A 273 11.99 -13.09 26.18
CA THR A 273 12.70 -11.81 26.34
C THR A 273 12.66 -11.03 25.03
N LEU A 274 12.95 -11.67 23.89
CA LEU A 274 12.87 -11.04 22.57
C LEU A 274 11.45 -10.54 22.28
N ALA A 275 10.41 -11.31 22.63
CA ALA A 275 9.02 -10.88 22.47
C ALA A 275 8.71 -9.63 23.32
N ARG A 276 9.21 -9.55 24.56
CA ARG A 276 9.08 -8.35 25.41
C ARG A 276 9.80 -7.15 24.84
N GLU A 277 11.02 -7.32 24.32
CA GLU A 277 11.77 -6.24 23.66
C GLU A 277 11.05 -5.73 22.40
N ARG A 278 10.51 -6.64 21.58
CA ARG A 278 9.70 -6.28 20.41
C ARG A 278 8.44 -5.54 20.83
N GLN A 279 7.77 -5.99 21.88
CA GLN A 279 6.59 -5.31 22.44
C GLN A 279 6.94 -3.91 22.94
N GLN A 280 8.06 -3.72 23.64
CA GLN A 280 8.53 -2.42 24.09
C GLN A 280 8.83 -1.48 22.92
N LYS A 281 9.50 -1.97 21.86
CA LYS A 281 9.74 -1.19 20.63
C LYS A 281 8.44 -0.80 19.93
N ILE A 282 7.46 -1.69 19.87
CA ILE A 282 6.12 -1.39 19.33
C ILE A 282 5.45 -0.29 20.16
N SER A 283 5.48 -0.38 21.48
CA SER A 283 4.94 0.66 22.38
C SER A 283 5.63 2.02 22.20
N GLU A 284 6.96 2.03 22.04
CA GLU A 284 7.73 3.25 21.78
C GLU A 284 7.35 3.89 20.43
N ILE A 285 7.26 3.09 19.37
CA ILE A 285 6.83 3.55 18.04
C ILE A 285 5.39 4.07 18.10
N ASN A 286 4.49 3.37 18.79
CA ASN A 286 3.11 3.83 18.96
C ASN A 286 3.03 5.15 19.72
N ALA A 287 3.85 5.35 20.76
CA ALA A 287 3.92 6.64 21.46
C ALA A 287 4.41 7.77 20.53
N LYS A 288 5.46 7.52 19.74
CA LYS A 288 5.94 8.49 18.73
C LYS A 288 4.87 8.79 17.68
N LEU A 289 4.13 7.78 17.21
CA LEU A 289 3.04 7.96 16.26
C LEU A 289 1.93 8.84 16.83
N ILE A 290 1.55 8.63 18.09
CA ILE A 290 0.57 9.49 18.78
C ILE A 290 1.06 10.94 18.84
N THR A 291 2.33 11.17 19.18
CA THR A 291 2.88 12.54 19.22
C THR A 291 2.88 13.21 17.84
N ILE A 292 3.33 12.51 16.80
CA ILE A 292 3.34 13.03 15.42
C ILE A 292 1.93 13.28 14.92
N ARG A 293 0.97 12.42 15.28
CA ARG A 293 -0.45 12.62 14.94
C ARG A 293 -1.01 13.86 15.63
N GLY A 294 -0.69 14.09 16.90
CA GLY A 294 -1.08 15.32 17.62
C GLY A 294 -0.48 16.57 16.99
N ASP A 295 0.80 16.52 16.60
CA ASP A 295 1.48 17.63 15.90
C ASP A 295 0.85 17.91 14.54
N LYS A 296 0.48 16.86 13.79
CA LYS A 296 -0.25 16.99 12.52
C LYS A 296 -1.59 17.68 12.72
N GLU A 297 -2.40 17.23 13.68
CA GLU A 297 -3.70 17.84 13.99
C GLU A 297 -3.54 19.31 14.42
N ALA A 298 -2.51 19.62 15.23
CA ALA A 298 -2.19 21.00 15.60
C ALA A 298 -1.80 21.87 14.41
N LEU A 299 -0.98 21.35 13.48
CA LEU A 299 -0.61 22.03 12.24
C LEU A 299 -1.81 22.23 11.31
N GLU A 300 -2.70 21.25 11.18
CA GLU A 300 -3.94 21.38 10.40
C GLU A 300 -4.84 22.48 10.97
N ILE A 301 -4.99 22.57 12.30
CA ILE A 301 -5.71 23.66 12.95
C ILE A 301 -5.04 25.02 12.66
N GLN A 302 -3.71 25.09 12.66
CA GLN A 302 -2.99 26.32 12.30
C GLN A 302 -3.19 26.72 10.84
N VAL A 303 -3.13 25.78 9.91
CA VAL A 303 -3.39 26.01 8.48
C VAL A 303 -4.81 26.54 8.28
N ASN A 304 -5.81 25.91 8.91
CA ASN A 304 -7.20 26.37 8.84
C ASN A 304 -7.36 27.79 9.41
N ARG A 305 -6.72 28.08 10.55
CA ARG A 305 -6.71 29.44 11.13
C ARG A 305 -6.07 30.47 10.21
N LEU A 306 -4.94 30.14 9.58
CA LEU A 306 -4.27 31.03 8.63
C LEU A 306 -5.10 31.23 7.37
N GLN A 307 -5.76 30.20 6.87
CA GLN A 307 -6.66 30.30 5.73
C GLN A 307 -7.85 31.22 6.02
N HIS A 308 -8.45 31.14 7.21
CA HIS A 308 -9.47 32.09 7.65
C HIS A 308 -8.92 33.52 7.70
N LYS A 309 -7.75 33.74 8.31
CA LYS A 309 -7.12 35.08 8.33
C LYS A 309 -6.86 35.64 6.93
N ILE A 310 -6.43 34.82 5.98
CA ILE A 310 -6.23 35.24 4.58
C ILE A 310 -7.56 35.61 3.93
N LYS A 311 -8.63 34.84 4.21
CA LYS A 311 -9.97 35.13 3.71
C LYS A 311 -10.48 36.46 4.27
N ASP A 312 -10.39 36.67 5.58
CA ASP A 312 -10.85 37.89 6.26
C ASP A 312 -10.09 39.11 5.72
N LEU A 313 -8.75 39.03 5.62
CA LEU A 313 -7.95 40.11 5.03
C LEU A 313 -8.32 40.35 3.56
N GLY A 314 -8.57 39.29 2.79
CA GLY A 314 -9.01 39.39 1.39
C GLY A 314 -10.39 40.03 1.25
N GLU A 315 -11.31 39.79 2.18
CA GLU A 315 -12.62 40.45 2.25
C GLU A 315 -12.47 41.92 2.65
N ASP A 316 -11.61 42.25 3.62
CA ASP A 316 -11.31 43.63 4.02
C ASP A 316 -10.67 44.44 2.89
N PHE A 317 -9.80 43.83 2.07
CA PHE A 317 -9.24 44.48 0.89
C PHE A 317 -10.30 44.72 -0.19
N ARG A 318 -11.18 43.75 -0.45
CA ARG A 318 -12.28 43.91 -1.40
C ARG A 318 -13.27 44.98 -0.93
N ALA A 319 -13.67 44.97 0.34
CA ALA A 319 -14.58 45.96 0.90
C ALA A 319 -14.01 47.38 0.82
N ARG A 320 -12.71 47.56 1.11
CA ARG A 320 -12.03 48.85 0.92
C ARG A 320 -12.01 49.30 -0.54
N LEU A 321 -11.70 48.40 -1.48
CA LEU A 321 -11.72 48.72 -2.92
C LEU A 321 -13.11 49.10 -3.41
N VAL A 322 -14.15 48.36 -3.00
CA VAL A 322 -15.54 48.67 -3.34
C VAL A 322 -15.91 50.06 -2.82
N LYS A 323 -15.59 50.37 -1.57
CA LYS A 323 -15.83 51.70 -1.01
C LYS A 323 -15.07 52.81 -1.76
N TYR A 324 -13.81 52.57 -2.13
CA TYR A 324 -13.05 53.53 -2.95
C TYR A 324 -13.72 53.76 -4.31
N VAL A 325 -14.28 52.73 -4.95
CA VAL A 325 -15.01 52.85 -6.23
C VAL A 325 -16.36 53.54 -6.04
N GLU A 326 -17.11 53.22 -4.98
CA GLU A 326 -18.38 53.87 -4.62
C GLU A 326 -18.18 55.36 -4.34
N ASP A 327 -17.17 55.73 -3.55
CA ASP A 327 -16.86 57.13 -3.23
C ASP A 327 -16.41 57.92 -4.48
N ILE A 328 -15.69 57.29 -5.42
CA ILE A 328 -15.34 57.89 -6.72
C ILE A 328 -16.59 58.03 -7.60
N ALA A 329 -17.47 57.03 -7.65
CA ALA A 329 -18.70 57.07 -8.43
C ALA A 329 -19.66 58.15 -7.89
N GLU A 330 -19.82 58.26 -6.58
CA GLU A 330 -20.66 59.29 -5.94
C GLU A 330 -20.10 60.71 -6.18
N TYR A 331 -18.78 60.88 -6.26
CA TYR A 331 -18.14 62.14 -6.66
C TYR A 331 -18.45 62.51 -8.11
N VAL A 332 -18.41 61.54 -9.02
CA VAL A 332 -18.71 61.73 -10.45
C VAL A 332 -20.20 62.00 -10.67
N ASP A 333 -21.10 61.31 -9.98
CA ASP A 333 -22.55 61.47 -10.10
C ASP A 333 -23.05 62.81 -9.50
N LYS A 334 -22.40 63.33 -8.45
CA LYS A 334 -22.70 64.66 -7.87
C LYS A 334 -22.06 65.82 -8.65
N GLY A 335 -21.17 65.53 -9.59
CA GLY A 335 -20.38 66.51 -10.35
C GLY A 335 -21.00 66.87 -11.71
N SER A 336 -22.18 67.49 -11.74
CA SER A 336 -22.73 68.06 -12.97
C SER A 336 -22.17 69.47 -13.25
N GLY A 337 -20.99 69.51 -13.87
CA GLY A 337 -20.59 70.62 -14.75
C GLY A 337 -20.25 71.96 -14.09
N MET A 338 -19.28 71.99 -13.16
CA MET A 338 -18.21 73.01 -12.99
C MET A 338 -17.53 72.77 -11.62
N PRO A 339 -16.24 72.41 -11.54
CA PRO A 339 -15.60 72.09 -10.27
C PRO A 339 -15.31 73.38 -9.47
N GLY A 340 -15.89 73.51 -8.29
CA GLY A 340 -15.39 74.46 -7.31
C GLY A 340 -14.03 73.98 -6.77
N GLN A 341 -13.02 74.85 -6.71
CA GLN A 341 -11.67 74.52 -6.22
C GLN A 341 -11.64 73.79 -4.86
N GLN A 342 -12.65 73.98 -4.01
CA GLN A 342 -12.78 73.30 -2.72
C GLN A 342 -13.21 71.82 -2.84
N GLN A 343 -13.99 71.43 -3.84
CA GLN A 343 -14.36 70.02 -4.07
C GLN A 343 -13.20 69.23 -4.68
N ASP A 344 -12.47 69.83 -5.63
CA ASP A 344 -11.25 69.23 -6.19
C ASP A 344 -10.16 69.02 -5.14
N LYS A 345 -10.02 69.95 -4.19
CA LYS A 345 -9.06 69.81 -3.09
C LYS A 345 -9.46 68.66 -2.15
N LYS A 346 -10.75 68.53 -1.81
CA LYS A 346 -11.25 67.42 -0.98
C LYS A 346 -11.11 66.06 -1.67
N PHE A 347 -11.31 66.00 -2.98
CA PHE A 347 -11.10 64.77 -3.76
C PHE A 347 -9.60 64.39 -3.83
N ARG A 348 -8.71 65.37 -4.03
CA ARG A 348 -7.26 65.15 -3.94
C ARG A 348 -6.83 64.67 -2.57
N ASP A 349 -7.30 65.30 -1.50
CA ASP A 349 -6.98 64.90 -0.12
C ASP A 349 -7.50 63.47 0.17
N TYR A 350 -8.64 63.06 -0.41
CA TYR A 350 -9.18 61.71 -0.31
C TYR A 350 -8.36 60.68 -1.12
N CYS A 351 -8.01 60.98 -2.37
CA CYS A 351 -7.14 60.13 -3.18
C CYS A 351 -5.75 59.97 -2.56
N ASP A 352 -5.22 61.03 -1.95
CA ASP A 352 -3.97 61.00 -1.19
C ASP A 352 -4.10 60.14 0.07
N GLY A 353 -5.26 60.18 0.74
CA GLY A 353 -5.63 59.27 1.83
C GLY A 353 -5.64 57.80 1.39
N MET A 354 -6.31 57.49 0.28
CA MET A 354 -6.36 56.14 -0.31
C MET A 354 -4.95 55.64 -0.69
N LEU A 355 -4.14 56.47 -1.36
CA LEU A 355 -2.77 56.12 -1.72
C LEU A 355 -1.90 55.90 -0.48
N LYS A 356 -2.12 56.66 0.59
CA LYS A 356 -1.41 56.49 1.87
C LYS A 356 -1.80 55.17 2.56
N ASP A 357 -3.06 54.79 2.52
CA ASP A 357 -3.54 53.51 3.06
C ASP A 357 -3.01 52.31 2.27
N ILE A 358 -2.99 52.40 0.94
CA ILE A 358 -2.39 51.39 0.06
C ILE A 358 -0.89 51.26 0.35
N ARG A 359 -0.16 52.38 0.45
CA ARG A 359 1.27 52.38 0.80
C ARG A 359 1.51 51.79 2.19
N LYS A 360 0.66 52.10 3.18
CA LYS A 360 0.76 51.54 4.53
C LYS A 360 0.53 50.04 4.52
N SER A 361 -0.48 49.55 3.79
CA SER A 361 -0.74 48.11 3.67
C SER A 361 0.39 47.36 2.97
N HIS A 362 1.01 47.95 1.94
CA HIS A 362 2.18 47.36 1.31
C HIS A 362 3.39 47.35 2.24
N ARG A 363 3.62 48.39 3.04
CA ARG A 363 4.66 48.40 4.09
C ARG A 363 4.41 47.34 5.15
N GLU A 364 3.19 47.21 5.65
CA GLU A 364 2.83 46.17 6.64
C GLU A 364 3.07 44.75 6.08
N ARG A 365 2.78 44.53 4.78
CA ARG A 365 3.08 43.27 4.09
C ARG A 365 4.58 43.05 3.92
N GLU A 366 5.33 44.10 3.58
CA GLU A 366 6.79 44.07 3.46
C GLU A 366 7.45 43.75 4.82
N ASP A 367 6.95 44.32 5.91
CA ASP A 367 7.39 44.03 7.28
C ASP A 367 7.11 42.57 7.65
N GLN A 368 5.93 42.03 7.31
CA GLN A 368 5.59 40.62 7.53
C GLN A 368 6.50 39.67 6.74
N LEU A 369 6.76 39.97 5.46
CA LEU A 369 7.68 39.18 4.63
C LEU A 369 9.12 39.26 5.16
N SER A 370 9.55 40.43 5.64
CA SER A 370 10.86 40.62 6.25
C SER A 370 11.00 39.82 7.54
N GLN A 371 9.98 39.82 8.40
CA GLN A 371 9.95 39.00 9.62
C GLN A 371 9.96 37.51 9.28
N ALA A 372 9.16 37.06 8.31
CA ALA A 372 9.16 35.67 7.86
C ALA A 372 10.54 35.25 7.34
N ALA A 373 11.16 36.06 6.47
CA ALA A 373 12.51 35.81 5.97
C ALA A 373 13.54 35.72 7.12
N GLN A 374 13.43 36.57 8.14
CA GLN A 374 14.32 36.54 9.30
C GLN A 374 14.09 35.30 10.18
N THR A 375 12.84 34.83 10.31
CA THR A 375 12.56 33.54 10.99
C THR A 375 13.10 32.35 10.23
N TYR A 376 13.01 32.33 8.89
CA TYR A 376 13.63 31.29 8.06
C TYR A 376 15.15 31.31 8.19
N LYS A 377 15.78 32.49 8.17
CA LYS A 377 17.21 32.64 8.42
C LYS A 377 17.62 32.05 9.78
N LYS A 378 16.84 32.33 10.83
CA LYS A 378 17.10 31.78 12.17
C LYS A 378 16.93 30.26 12.22
N ARG A 379 15.88 29.71 11.58
CA ARG A 379 15.69 28.25 11.47
C ARG A 379 16.85 27.61 10.72
N LEU A 380 17.29 28.20 9.62
CA LEU A 380 18.44 27.74 8.84
C LEU A 380 19.72 27.72 9.69
N GLN A 381 20.00 28.79 10.44
CA GLN A 381 21.13 28.83 11.37
C GLN A 381 21.05 27.72 12.43
N ASN A 382 19.87 27.46 12.99
CA ASN A 382 19.68 26.36 13.94
C ASN A 382 19.92 24.99 13.29
N THR A 383 19.46 24.79 12.06
CA THR A 383 19.70 23.54 11.32
C THR A 383 21.19 23.37 11.02
N ILE A 384 21.88 24.43 10.59
CA ILE A 384 23.34 24.41 10.39
C ILE A 384 24.05 24.05 11.70
N HIS A 385 23.66 24.66 12.82
CA HIS A 385 24.24 24.34 14.12
C HIS A 385 23.98 22.89 14.54
N SER A 386 22.80 22.35 14.25
CA SER A 386 22.48 20.94 14.45
C SER A 386 23.35 20.02 13.58
N TYR A 387 23.54 20.36 12.29
CA TYR A 387 24.46 19.65 11.40
C TYR A 387 25.90 19.67 11.93
N GLU A 388 26.38 20.81 12.44
CA GLU A 388 27.69 20.91 13.08
C GLU A 388 27.81 19.98 14.30
N GLN A 389 26.80 19.96 15.17
CA GLN A 389 26.78 19.09 16.35
C GLN A 389 26.80 17.59 15.96
N VAL A 390 26.03 17.21 14.95
CA VAL A 390 26.01 15.84 14.42
C VAL A 390 27.35 15.47 13.78
N LEU A 391 27.98 16.39 13.04
CA LEU A 391 29.32 16.18 12.47
C LEU A 391 30.38 16.00 13.57
N VAL A 392 30.30 16.78 14.66
CA VAL A 392 31.19 16.60 15.83
C VAL A 392 30.97 15.24 16.50
N ALA A 393 29.71 14.82 16.66
CA ALA A 393 29.40 13.50 17.22
C ALA A 393 29.90 12.36 16.31
N TYR A 394 29.75 12.50 14.99
CA TYR A 394 30.28 11.56 14.01
C TYR A 394 31.82 11.50 14.06
N ARG A 395 32.51 12.65 14.12
CA ARG A 395 33.98 12.71 14.31
C ARG A 395 34.42 11.94 15.55
N ASN A 396 33.76 12.19 16.69
CA ASN A 396 34.07 11.52 17.94
C ASN A 396 33.83 10.01 17.83
N LEU A 397 32.73 9.58 17.22
CA LEU A 397 32.42 8.16 17.04
C LEU A 397 33.47 7.47 16.15
N ARG A 398 33.82 8.07 15.01
CA ARG A 398 34.85 7.55 14.11
C ARG A 398 36.20 7.42 14.82
N GLN A 399 36.65 8.45 15.54
CA GLN A 399 37.87 8.38 16.34
C GLN A 399 37.82 7.27 17.39
N THR A 400 36.69 7.06 18.06
CA THR A 400 36.55 5.96 19.03
C THR A 400 36.55 4.57 18.39
N CYS A 401 36.02 4.44 17.17
CA CYS A 401 36.03 3.19 16.42
C CYS A 401 37.43 2.86 15.88
N GLU A 402 38.14 3.86 15.34
CA GLU A 402 39.54 3.74 14.90
C GLU A 402 40.45 3.40 16.09
N ALA A 403 40.29 4.07 17.24
CA ALA A 403 41.07 3.78 18.45
C ALA A 403 40.82 2.37 19.04
N ARG A 404 39.66 1.75 18.75
CA ARG A 404 39.31 0.40 19.19
C ARG A 404 39.67 -0.69 18.18
N GLY A 405 40.19 -0.34 17.00
CA GLY A 405 40.68 -1.30 16.01
C GLY A 405 39.58 -2.08 15.28
N PHE A 406 38.45 -1.44 14.96
CA PHE A 406 37.40 -2.06 14.13
C PHE A 406 37.74 -1.99 12.63
N ASP A 407 38.78 -2.70 12.19
CA ASP A 407 39.25 -2.72 10.78
C ASP A 407 38.24 -3.31 9.76
N ARG A 408 37.12 -3.86 10.24
CA ARG A 408 36.11 -4.54 9.41
C ARG A 408 34.79 -3.75 9.30
N ALA A 409 34.67 -2.60 9.94
CA ALA A 409 33.49 -1.75 9.86
C ALA A 409 33.70 -0.68 8.78
N ASP A 410 32.80 -0.59 7.81
CA ASP A 410 32.72 0.55 6.90
C ASP A 410 32.32 1.79 7.71
N LEU A 411 33.27 2.69 7.93
CA LEU A 411 33.09 3.90 8.74
C LEU A 411 32.32 5.00 7.97
N GLY A 412 32.00 4.77 6.69
CA GLY A 412 31.33 5.73 5.83
C GLY A 412 32.27 6.76 5.20
N PRO A 413 31.69 7.76 4.51
CA PRO A 413 32.43 8.79 3.74
C PRO A 413 33.39 9.61 4.61
N ASP A 414 34.46 10.13 3.99
CA ASP A 414 35.46 10.91 4.73
C ASP A 414 34.88 12.24 5.24
N GLU A 415 35.47 12.78 6.31
CA GLU A 415 35.03 14.04 6.94
C GLU A 415 34.98 15.21 5.94
N ASN A 416 35.87 15.19 4.94
CA ASN A 416 35.93 16.21 3.90
C ASN A 416 34.83 16.10 2.84
N GLU A 417 34.18 14.94 2.73
CA GLU A 417 33.07 14.68 1.80
C GLU A 417 31.71 15.05 2.41
N MET A 418 31.64 15.17 3.75
CA MET A 418 30.39 15.48 4.49
C MET A 418 30.27 16.94 4.95
N LYS A 419 31.21 17.80 4.57
CA LYS A 419 31.07 19.24 4.78
C LYS A 419 30.00 19.76 3.82
N LEU A 420 28.87 20.26 4.34
CA LEU A 420 27.98 21.12 3.55
C LEU A 420 28.81 22.32 3.08
N GLY A 421 29.19 22.33 1.81
CA GLY A 421 29.85 23.49 1.21
C GLY A 421 28.90 24.68 1.27
N GLU A 422 29.43 25.89 1.53
CA GLU A 422 28.66 27.13 1.34
C GLU A 422 27.99 27.16 -0.05
N THR A 423 28.57 26.48 -1.03
CA THR A 423 28.05 26.26 -2.39
C THR A 423 26.77 25.44 -2.48
N GLU A 424 26.48 24.52 -1.56
CA GLU A 424 25.22 23.74 -1.58
C GLU A 424 24.06 24.52 -0.97
N ILE A 425 24.34 25.30 0.08
CA ILE A 425 23.39 26.24 0.67
C ILE A 425 23.14 27.43 -0.27
N GLN A 426 24.19 27.93 -0.92
CA GLN A 426 24.10 28.98 -1.93
C GLN A 426 23.50 28.47 -3.24
N SER A 427 23.66 27.21 -3.65
CA SER A 427 23.05 26.66 -4.87
C SER A 427 21.52 26.80 -4.84
N SER A 428 20.88 26.52 -3.70
CA SER A 428 19.44 26.73 -3.56
C SER A 428 19.06 28.21 -3.61
N HIS A 429 19.82 29.08 -2.93
CA HIS A 429 19.55 30.52 -2.91
C HIS A 429 19.90 31.24 -4.22
N LEU A 430 20.95 30.85 -4.93
CA LEU A 430 21.29 31.31 -6.29
C LEU A 430 20.21 30.86 -7.26
N LYS A 431 19.73 29.61 -7.17
CA LYS A 431 18.61 29.14 -7.99
C LYS A 431 17.34 29.94 -7.71
N GLU A 432 17.03 30.24 -6.45
CA GLU A 432 15.87 31.09 -6.10
C GLU A 432 16.08 32.57 -6.47
N LEU A 433 17.29 33.09 -6.38
CA LEU A 433 17.65 34.46 -6.75
C LEU A 433 17.65 34.64 -8.27
N ASP A 434 18.13 33.66 -9.02
CA ASP A 434 18.11 33.67 -10.49
C ASP A 434 16.68 33.46 -11.01
N LYS A 435 15.87 32.63 -10.33
CA LYS A 435 14.44 32.49 -10.62
C LYS A 435 13.70 33.80 -10.37
N THR A 436 13.89 34.45 -9.21
CA THR A 436 13.24 35.73 -8.89
C THR A 436 13.74 36.89 -9.76
N LYS A 437 15.02 36.90 -10.17
CA LYS A 437 15.54 37.86 -11.17
C LYS A 437 14.93 37.62 -12.55
N SER A 438 14.80 36.37 -12.98
CA SER A 438 14.12 36.00 -14.22
C SER A 438 12.64 36.42 -14.19
N ASP A 439 11.94 36.18 -13.08
CA ASP A 439 10.53 36.53 -12.92
C ASP A 439 10.33 38.05 -12.86
N LEU A 440 11.26 38.80 -12.24
CA LEU A 440 11.27 40.27 -12.28
C LEU A 440 11.51 40.80 -13.70
N ALA A 441 12.41 40.20 -14.46
CA ALA A 441 12.68 40.59 -15.85
C ALA A 441 11.46 40.31 -16.76
N LYS A 442 10.80 39.16 -16.56
CA LYS A 442 9.54 38.81 -17.24
C LYS A 442 8.42 39.79 -16.90
N ALA A 443 8.21 40.10 -15.62
CA ALA A 443 7.19 41.07 -15.20
C ALA A 443 7.46 42.49 -15.73
N LYS A 444 8.73 42.91 -15.83
CA LYS A 444 9.11 44.19 -16.46
C LYS A 444 8.83 44.19 -17.97
N SER A 445 9.19 43.11 -18.66
CA SER A 445 8.88 42.91 -20.08
C SER A 445 7.36 42.90 -20.34
N GLU A 446 6.59 42.23 -19.49
CA GLU A 446 5.13 42.20 -19.55
C GLU A 446 4.54 43.60 -19.29
N LEU A 447 5.09 44.35 -18.35
CA LEU A 447 4.68 45.73 -18.08
C LEU A 447 4.98 46.65 -19.27
N ASP A 448 6.15 46.52 -19.89
CA ASP A 448 6.56 47.35 -21.03
C ASP A 448 5.79 46.98 -22.31
N THR A 449 5.51 45.69 -22.52
CA THR A 449 4.62 45.24 -23.60
C THR A 449 3.18 45.68 -23.38
N MET A 450 2.68 45.71 -22.14
CA MET A 450 1.34 46.25 -21.83
C MET A 450 1.28 47.77 -22.03
N LYS A 451 2.32 48.53 -21.65
CA LYS A 451 2.40 49.97 -21.95
C LYS A 451 2.38 50.25 -23.46
N LEU A 452 3.09 49.44 -24.25
CA LEU A 452 3.13 49.57 -25.70
C LEU A 452 1.79 49.17 -26.35
N ARG A 453 1.13 48.12 -25.85
CA ARG A 453 -0.12 47.58 -26.39
C ARG A 453 -1.32 48.48 -26.12
N TYR A 454 -1.30 49.27 -25.04
CA TYR A 454 -2.38 50.16 -24.64
C TYR A 454 -2.08 51.65 -24.84
N GLY A 455 -0.89 52.02 -25.34
CA GLY A 455 -0.53 53.43 -25.56
C GLY A 455 -0.46 54.28 -24.29
N LEU A 456 -0.38 53.65 -23.11
CA LEU A 456 -0.17 54.36 -21.84
C LEU A 456 1.33 54.67 -21.69
N PHE A 457 1.78 55.71 -22.39
CA PHE A 457 3.01 56.40 -22.01
C PHE A 457 2.77 57.13 -20.70
N GLY A 458 3.64 56.88 -19.73
CA GLY A 458 3.63 57.51 -18.42
C GLY A 458 3.76 59.02 -18.51
N ASP A 459 2.96 59.66 -17.66
CA ASP A 459 2.73 61.07 -17.44
C ASP A 459 3.96 61.85 -16.94
N ASP A 460 4.95 62.10 -17.81
CA ASP A 460 6.07 63.01 -17.48
C ASP A 460 6.23 64.21 -18.42
N LYS A 461 5.32 64.41 -19.37
CA LYS A 461 5.27 65.65 -20.16
C LYS A 461 3.83 66.07 -20.42
N LYS A 462 3.27 66.82 -19.46
CA LYS A 462 2.19 67.76 -19.75
C LYS A 462 2.72 68.81 -20.72
N GLU A 463 2.24 68.79 -21.95
CA GLU A 463 1.71 69.95 -22.67
C GLU A 463 1.30 69.50 -24.08
N ASN A 464 0.12 69.96 -24.51
CA ASN A 464 -0.53 69.75 -25.82
C ASN A 464 -1.17 68.38 -26.07
N PHE A 465 -2.40 68.20 -25.59
CA PHE A 465 -3.35 67.27 -26.23
C PHE A 465 -4.76 67.88 -26.25
N GLY A 466 -4.92 68.92 -27.06
CA GLY A 466 -6.19 69.22 -27.71
C GLY A 466 -6.23 68.49 -29.04
N ASP A 467 -7.39 67.97 -29.40
CA ASP A 467 -7.73 67.34 -30.68
C ASP A 467 -7.28 65.89 -30.92
N LEU A 468 -8.11 64.93 -30.46
CA LEU A 468 -8.37 63.74 -31.28
C LEU A 468 -9.75 63.12 -30.99
N ASN A 469 -10.80 63.80 -31.44
CA ASN A 469 -12.14 63.23 -31.53
C ASN A 469 -12.40 62.81 -32.99
N THR A 470 -11.86 61.67 -33.42
CA THR A 470 -12.07 61.15 -34.79
C THR A 470 -12.74 59.77 -34.77
N ILE A 471 -13.97 59.74 -35.29
CA ILE A 471 -14.90 58.61 -35.42
C ILE A 471 -14.28 57.40 -36.17
N SER A 472 -13.18 57.60 -36.91
CA SER A 472 -12.46 56.56 -37.66
C SER A 472 -11.80 55.51 -36.76
N ALA A 473 -11.12 55.92 -35.68
CA ALA A 473 -10.42 55.00 -34.78
C ALA A 473 -11.39 54.05 -34.06
N ARG A 474 -12.61 54.53 -33.80
CA ARG A 474 -13.68 53.75 -33.17
C ARG A 474 -14.26 52.71 -34.13
N SER A 475 -14.37 53.04 -35.42
CA SER A 475 -14.82 52.11 -36.48
C SER A 475 -13.84 50.96 -36.69
N ASP A 476 -12.54 51.27 -36.71
CA ASP A 476 -11.48 50.27 -36.89
C ASP A 476 -11.39 49.33 -35.67
N LEU A 477 -11.58 49.87 -34.46
CA LEU A 477 -11.69 49.09 -33.22
C LEU A 477 -12.91 48.15 -33.24
N TRP A 478 -14.06 48.62 -33.73
CA TRP A 478 -15.26 47.78 -33.91
C TRP A 478 -15.11 46.73 -35.02
N SER A 479 -14.31 46.99 -36.05
CA SER A 479 -13.97 46.00 -37.08
C SER A 479 -13.06 44.91 -36.51
N ALA A 480 -12.07 45.30 -35.69
CA ALA A 480 -11.14 44.40 -35.02
C ALA A 480 -11.87 43.51 -34.01
N LEU A 481 -12.78 44.08 -33.21
CA LEU A 481 -13.58 43.32 -32.26
C LEU A 481 -14.49 42.30 -32.97
N ARG A 482 -15.09 42.66 -34.11
CA ARG A 482 -15.92 41.73 -34.90
C ARG A 482 -15.09 40.62 -35.54
N LYS A 483 -13.86 40.90 -35.95
CA LYS A 483 -12.93 39.90 -36.46
C LYS A 483 -12.50 38.94 -35.35
N GLN A 484 -12.17 39.48 -34.17
CA GLN A 484 -11.81 38.70 -32.99
C GLN A 484 -12.98 37.83 -32.49
N LEU A 485 -14.22 38.33 -32.54
CA LEU A 485 -15.41 37.54 -32.20
C LEU A 485 -15.61 36.38 -33.19
N ARG A 486 -15.41 36.62 -34.50
CA ARG A 486 -15.51 35.55 -35.52
C ARG A 486 -14.41 34.52 -35.34
N GLU A 487 -13.18 34.94 -35.12
CA GLU A 487 -12.04 34.03 -34.88
C GLU A 487 -12.23 33.24 -33.59
N PHE A 488 -12.73 33.87 -32.52
CA PHE A 488 -13.07 33.17 -31.28
C PHE A 488 -14.18 32.14 -31.50
N THR A 489 -15.24 32.50 -32.21
CA THR A 489 -16.35 31.58 -32.51
C THR A 489 -15.88 30.42 -33.39
N LEU A 490 -15.05 30.69 -34.39
CA LEU A 490 -14.51 29.68 -35.30
C LEU A 490 -13.54 28.72 -34.58
N ASN A 491 -12.63 29.25 -33.75
CA ASN A 491 -11.71 28.44 -32.96
C ASN A 491 -12.44 27.59 -31.92
N THR A 492 -13.42 28.18 -31.22
CA THR A 492 -14.22 27.44 -30.25
C THR A 492 -14.99 26.31 -30.94
N GLN A 493 -15.55 26.58 -32.12
CA GLN A 493 -16.24 25.56 -32.91
C GLN A 493 -15.29 24.47 -33.43
N GLN A 494 -14.09 24.83 -33.89
CA GLN A 494 -13.08 23.87 -34.33
C GLN A 494 -12.60 22.98 -33.16
N GLN A 495 -12.41 23.56 -31.97
CA GLN A 495 -12.06 22.79 -30.77
C GLN A 495 -13.16 21.80 -30.40
N LEU A 496 -14.43 22.22 -30.41
CA LEU A 496 -15.57 21.34 -30.14
C LEU A 496 -15.70 20.23 -31.20
N GLU A 497 -15.42 20.52 -32.48
CA GLU A 497 -15.42 19.51 -33.53
C GLU A 497 -14.26 18.51 -33.38
N GLN A 498 -13.08 18.96 -32.97
CA GLN A 498 -11.94 18.09 -32.65
C GLN A 498 -12.21 17.22 -31.43
N GLU A 499 -12.76 17.78 -30.36
CA GLU A 499 -13.17 17.03 -29.17
C GLU A 499 -14.25 16.00 -29.51
N ARG A 500 -15.25 16.38 -30.32
CA ARG A 500 -16.28 15.46 -30.80
C ARG A 500 -15.69 14.33 -31.63
N ALA A 501 -14.74 14.61 -32.53
CA ALA A 501 -14.07 13.59 -33.33
C ALA A 501 -13.23 12.64 -32.45
N ARG A 502 -12.50 13.19 -31.46
CA ARG A 502 -11.72 12.42 -30.50
C ARG A 502 -12.62 11.50 -29.67
N LEU A 503 -13.70 12.04 -29.09
CA LEU A 503 -14.67 11.26 -28.31
C LEU A 503 -15.34 10.17 -29.15
N LEU A 504 -15.66 10.43 -30.42
CA LEU A 504 -16.20 9.40 -31.32
C LEU A 504 -15.18 8.28 -31.57
N SER A 505 -13.90 8.62 -31.77
CA SER A 505 -12.85 7.61 -31.95
C SER A 505 -12.63 6.76 -30.70
N GLU A 506 -12.65 7.39 -29.52
CA GLU A 506 -12.50 6.71 -28.24
C GLU A 506 -13.71 5.81 -27.96
N ASN A 507 -14.92 6.29 -28.24
CA ASN A 507 -16.13 5.48 -28.13
C ASN A 507 -16.09 4.27 -29.05
N GLN A 508 -15.58 4.42 -30.28
CA GLN A 508 -15.43 3.31 -31.22
C GLN A 508 -14.42 2.25 -30.72
N VAL A 509 -13.29 2.68 -30.13
CA VAL A 509 -12.32 1.77 -29.52
C VAL A 509 -12.94 1.04 -28.31
N LEU A 510 -13.64 1.76 -27.45
CA LEU A 510 -14.33 1.16 -26.29
C LEU A 510 -15.41 0.16 -26.72
N GLN A 511 -16.18 0.46 -27.77
CA GLN A 511 -17.14 -0.49 -28.35
C GLN A 511 -16.46 -1.73 -28.92
N GLN A 512 -15.27 -1.58 -29.52
CA GLN A 512 -14.47 -2.71 -30.02
C GLN A 512 -13.97 -3.58 -28.87
N GLN A 513 -13.41 -2.98 -27.83
CA GLN A 513 -12.96 -3.68 -26.61
C GLN A 513 -14.11 -4.39 -25.88
N LEU A 514 -15.30 -3.78 -25.86
CA LEU A 514 -16.49 -4.39 -25.29
C LEU A 514 -16.92 -5.63 -26.11
N ARG A 515 -16.87 -5.55 -27.45
CA ARG A 515 -17.12 -6.71 -28.33
C ARG A 515 -16.10 -7.81 -28.11
N GLU A 516 -14.81 -7.48 -28.02
CA GLU A 516 -13.75 -8.46 -27.75
C GLU A 516 -13.92 -9.13 -26.39
N CYS A 517 -14.27 -8.38 -25.35
CA CYS A 517 -14.62 -8.93 -24.03
C CYS A 517 -15.85 -9.84 -24.10
N GLN A 518 -16.88 -9.45 -24.85
CA GLN A 518 -18.10 -10.24 -25.02
C GLN A 518 -17.82 -11.55 -25.75
N GLU A 519 -17.04 -11.52 -26.84
CA GLU A 519 -16.61 -12.70 -27.58
C GLU A 519 -15.73 -13.62 -26.73
N TYR A 520 -14.85 -13.04 -25.91
CA TYR A 520 -14.04 -13.79 -24.96
C TYR A 520 -14.91 -14.52 -23.93
N ILE A 521 -15.89 -13.83 -23.35
CA ILE A 521 -16.85 -14.39 -22.40
C ILE A 521 -17.66 -15.51 -23.06
N ASP A 522 -18.19 -15.29 -24.26
CA ASP A 522 -19.01 -16.28 -24.96
C ASP A 522 -18.17 -17.53 -25.34
N SER A 523 -16.95 -17.34 -25.82
CA SER A 523 -16.02 -18.43 -26.14
C SER A 523 -15.62 -19.23 -24.90
N HIS A 524 -15.32 -18.56 -23.78
CA HIS A 524 -14.97 -19.23 -22.54
C HIS A 524 -16.18 -19.86 -21.86
N LEU A 525 -17.37 -19.27 -21.93
CA LEU A 525 -18.61 -19.87 -21.45
C LEU A 525 -18.93 -21.17 -22.19
N ILE A 526 -18.75 -21.21 -23.51
CA ILE A 526 -18.93 -22.45 -24.28
C ILE A 526 -17.90 -23.51 -23.85
N ARG A 527 -16.62 -23.13 -23.72
CA ARG A 527 -15.56 -24.03 -23.24
C ARG A 527 -15.82 -24.54 -21.82
N TYR A 528 -16.21 -23.67 -20.90
CA TYR A 528 -16.55 -24.06 -19.54
C TYR A 528 -17.80 -24.94 -19.49
N LYS A 529 -18.82 -24.67 -20.31
CA LYS A 529 -19.99 -25.57 -20.43
C LYS A 529 -19.57 -26.95 -20.93
N GLN A 530 -18.71 -27.02 -21.94
CA GLN A 530 -18.19 -28.28 -22.47
C GLN A 530 -17.33 -29.03 -21.44
N GLU A 531 -16.46 -28.34 -20.70
CA GLU A 531 -15.65 -28.96 -19.66
C GLU A 531 -16.49 -29.40 -18.47
N VAL A 532 -17.49 -28.62 -18.07
CA VAL A 532 -18.46 -29.02 -17.04
C VAL A 532 -19.23 -30.25 -17.47
N LEU A 533 -19.67 -30.34 -18.74
CA LEU A 533 -20.30 -31.55 -19.28
C LEU A 533 -19.34 -32.75 -19.31
N ARG A 534 -18.08 -32.54 -19.68
CA ARG A 534 -17.03 -33.57 -19.67
C ARG A 534 -16.75 -34.09 -18.25
N LEU A 535 -16.56 -33.20 -17.29
CA LEU A 535 -16.35 -33.52 -15.87
C LEU A 535 -17.56 -34.25 -15.28
N ARG A 536 -18.78 -33.83 -15.61
CA ARG A 536 -20.02 -34.49 -15.18
C ARG A 536 -20.19 -35.88 -15.79
N LYS A 537 -19.80 -36.07 -17.05
CA LYS A 537 -19.78 -37.38 -17.71
C LYS A 537 -18.76 -38.33 -17.08
N MET A 538 -17.59 -37.83 -16.68
CA MET A 538 -16.59 -38.61 -15.94
C MET A 538 -17.05 -38.99 -14.52
N LEU A 539 -17.98 -38.23 -13.93
CA LEU A 539 -18.59 -38.51 -12.62
C LEU A 539 -19.83 -39.41 -12.69
N GLY A 540 -20.21 -39.92 -13.87
CA GLY A 540 -21.31 -40.89 -14.02
C GLY A 540 -22.72 -40.31 -13.87
N MET A 541 -22.87 -38.99 -13.86
CA MET A 541 -24.19 -38.34 -13.79
C MET A 541 -24.89 -38.40 -15.16
N SER A 542 -25.91 -39.24 -15.29
CA SER A 542 -26.76 -39.35 -16.49
C SER A 542 -27.62 -38.09 -16.68
N GLU A 543 -27.98 -37.78 -17.93
CA GLU A 543 -28.78 -36.61 -18.34
C GLU A 543 -30.12 -36.47 -17.57
N ALA A 544 -30.60 -37.54 -16.93
CA ALA A 544 -31.81 -37.56 -16.12
C ALA A 544 -31.71 -36.76 -14.80
N GLU A 545 -30.53 -36.61 -14.19
CA GLU A 545 -30.35 -35.80 -12.97
C GLU A 545 -30.21 -34.30 -13.26
N ASN A 546 -30.01 -33.92 -14.54
CA ASN A 546 -29.75 -32.53 -14.94
C ASN A 546 -30.95 -31.59 -14.85
N ALA A 547 -32.19 -32.10 -14.94
CA ALA A 547 -33.39 -31.27 -14.81
C ALA A 547 -33.71 -30.92 -13.34
N PHE A 548 -33.24 -31.73 -12.38
CA PHE A 548 -33.64 -31.59 -10.98
C PHE A 548 -32.81 -30.55 -10.21
N LEU A 549 -31.55 -30.34 -10.60
CA LEU A 549 -30.64 -29.40 -9.92
C LEU A 549 -30.76 -27.96 -10.44
N THR A 550 -31.14 -27.76 -11.69
CA THR A 550 -31.33 -26.43 -12.28
C THR A 550 -32.56 -25.72 -11.70
N ASP A 551 -33.68 -26.42 -11.47
CA ASP A 551 -34.90 -25.83 -10.90
C ASP A 551 -34.75 -25.41 -9.42
N ARG A 552 -33.88 -26.09 -8.65
CA ARG A 552 -33.62 -25.74 -7.24
C ARG A 552 -32.87 -24.42 -7.10
N THR A 553 -31.94 -24.12 -8.00
CA THR A 553 -31.13 -22.88 -7.93
C THR A 553 -31.90 -21.63 -8.35
N LEU A 554 -32.92 -21.77 -9.22
CA LEU A 554 -33.79 -20.66 -9.62
C LEU A 554 -34.82 -20.29 -8.54
N LYS A 555 -35.28 -21.25 -7.73
CA LYS A 555 -36.22 -20.99 -6.62
C LYS A 555 -35.57 -20.31 -5.40
N THR A 556 -34.26 -20.47 -5.19
CA THR A 556 -33.55 -19.83 -4.06
C THR A 556 -33.15 -18.36 -4.31
N ARG A 557 -33.27 -17.85 -5.54
CA ARG A 557 -32.93 -16.45 -5.88
C ARG A 557 -34.12 -15.48 -5.87
N LYS A 558 -35.33 -15.94 -5.52
CA LYS A 558 -36.56 -15.12 -5.42
C LYS A 558 -37.04 -14.90 -3.97
N LYS A 559 -36.16 -15.00 -2.97
CA LYS A 559 -36.44 -14.57 -1.61
C LYS A 559 -35.48 -13.49 -1.16
#